data_AF-A0A812P033-F1
#
_entry.id   AF-A0A812P033-F1
#
_cell.length_a   1.000
_cell.length_b   1.000
_cell.length_c   1.000
_cell.angle_alpha   90.00
_cell.angle_beta   90.00
_cell.angle_gamma   90.00
#
_symmetry.space_group_name_H-M   'P 1'
#
loop_
_entity.id
_entity.type
_entity.pdbx_description
1 polymer ?
#
loop_
_entity_poly.entity_id
_entity_poly.type
_entity_poly.pdbx_seq_one_letter_code
_entity_poly.pdbx_strand_id
1 'polypeptide(L)'
;MVEIQEKLLLAYEGGPLVPIPEEFLFSNTAGKFLRLRVSHAGICKLIAGNKYSDLFKQVRNPSLSSGPNYKKLLDEIQTGYHRQAKQLLASASSGSAGGEDFFEDGGEQADKVRPKKVLIKDDMPPILELMLDGTPIKVATPPSFRNMVASVLVEETNLKNCFDFLSKDIPNCWGDAGEQQKRKYRKKS
;
A
#
# COMPACT_ATOMS: atom_id res chain seq x y z
N MET A 1 24.38 -21.46 23.38
CA MET A 1 22.96 -21.07 23.30
C MET A 1 22.62 -21.00 21.82
N VAL A 2 21.69 -21.81 21.34
CA VAL A 2 21.31 -21.84 19.92
C VAL A 2 20.07 -20.96 19.76
N GLU A 3 20.13 -19.98 18.87
CA GLU A 3 19.00 -19.11 18.53
C GLU A 3 18.42 -19.58 17.19
N ILE A 4 17.15 -20.00 17.19
CA ILE A 4 16.43 -20.43 15.99
C ILE A 4 15.59 -19.25 15.52
N GLN A 5 15.86 -18.75 14.31
CA GLN A 5 15.09 -17.67 13.68
C GLN A 5 14.23 -18.23 12.54
N GLU A 6 12.91 -18.06 12.65
CA GLU A 6 11.96 -18.46 11.61
C GLU A 6 11.96 -17.44 10.47
N LYS A 7 12.28 -17.88 9.24
CA LYS A 7 12.28 -17.02 8.05
C LYS A 7 11.09 -17.34 7.16
N LEU A 8 10.39 -16.30 6.69
CA LEU A 8 9.35 -16.44 5.68
C LEU A 8 10.00 -16.45 4.29
N LEU A 9 9.74 -17.49 3.50
CA LEU A 9 10.09 -17.56 2.09
C LEU A 9 8.83 -17.49 1.25
N LEU A 10 8.84 -16.65 0.23
CA LEU A 10 7.73 -16.52 -0.73
C LEU A 10 8.23 -16.84 -2.14
N ALA A 11 7.39 -17.49 -2.93
CA ALA A 11 7.57 -17.66 -4.35
C ALA A 11 6.30 -17.21 -5.07
N TYR A 12 6.45 -16.69 -6.28
CA TYR A 12 5.35 -16.15 -7.08
C TYR A 12 5.54 -16.55 -8.55
N GLU A 13 4.45 -17.00 -9.20
CA GLU A 13 4.42 -17.47 -10.59
C GLU A 13 5.60 -18.38 -10.98
N GLY A 14 5.87 -19.42 -10.18
CA GLY A 14 6.96 -20.37 -10.42
C GLY A 14 8.36 -19.77 -10.32
N GLY A 15 8.48 -18.53 -9.82
CA GLY A 15 9.74 -17.86 -9.58
C GLY A 15 10.53 -18.43 -8.40
N PRO A 16 11.75 -17.92 -8.18
CA PRO A 16 12.60 -18.39 -7.10
C PRO A 16 12.00 -18.08 -5.72
N LEU A 17 12.29 -18.93 -4.75
CA LEU A 17 12.01 -18.63 -3.34
C LEU A 17 12.84 -17.41 -2.90
N VAL A 18 12.15 -16.37 -2.46
CA VAL A 18 12.74 -15.14 -1.96
C VAL A 18 12.54 -15.10 -0.45
N PRO A 19 13.63 -15.06 0.35
CA PRO A 19 13.51 -14.81 1.78
C PRO A 19 13.08 -13.36 2.01
N ILE A 20 12.02 -13.18 2.80
CA ILE A 20 11.50 -11.87 3.14
C ILE A 20 12.22 -11.34 4.37
N PRO A 21 12.85 -10.16 4.31
CA PRO A 21 13.43 -9.52 5.48
C PRO A 21 12.37 -9.24 6.56
N GLU A 22 12.73 -9.47 7.82
CA GLU A 22 11.80 -9.33 8.95
C GLU A 22 11.26 -7.90 9.07
N GLU A 23 12.03 -6.88 8.67
CA GLU A 23 11.59 -5.49 8.70
C GLU A 23 10.44 -5.16 7.73
N PHE A 24 10.18 -6.07 6.77
CA PHE A 24 9.04 -5.96 5.86
C PHE A 24 7.81 -6.70 6.36
N LEU A 25 7.97 -7.52 7.38
CA LEU A 25 6.88 -8.23 8.01
C LEU A 25 6.48 -7.49 9.27
N PHE A 26 5.18 -7.38 9.49
CA PHE A 26 4.66 -7.00 10.80
C PHE A 26 3.35 -7.73 11.03
N SER A 27 3.06 -8.01 12.29
CA SER A 27 1.81 -8.62 12.71
C SER A 27 0.97 -7.60 13.45
N ASN A 28 -0.33 -7.60 13.22
CA ASN A 28 -1.30 -6.88 14.04
C ASN A 28 -2.40 -7.86 14.51
N THR A 29 -3.44 -7.36 15.16
CA THR A 29 -4.56 -8.17 15.67
C THR A 29 -5.31 -8.97 14.60
N ALA A 30 -5.20 -8.59 13.34
CA ALA A 30 -5.91 -9.23 12.23
C ALA A 30 -5.03 -10.17 11.39
N GLY A 31 -3.72 -10.21 11.62
CA GLY A 31 -2.83 -11.15 10.94
C GLY A 31 -1.43 -10.61 10.66
N LYS A 32 -0.71 -11.32 9.79
CA LYS A 32 0.65 -10.99 9.34
C LYS A 32 0.58 -10.25 8.01
N PHE A 33 1.30 -9.14 7.88
CA PHE A 33 1.29 -8.27 6.71
C PHE A 33 2.69 -8.13 6.12
N LEU A 34 2.74 -8.03 4.79
CA LEU A 34 3.94 -7.75 4.01
C LEU A 34 3.92 -6.29 3.55
N ARG A 35 4.90 -5.51 4.00
CA ARG A 35 5.19 -4.17 3.50
C ARG A 35 5.81 -4.27 2.11
N LEU A 36 5.08 -3.78 1.12
CA LEU A 36 5.51 -3.75 -0.27
C LEU A 36 6.50 -2.60 -0.49
N ARG A 37 7.75 -2.82 -0.08
CA ARG A 37 8.86 -1.93 -0.46
C ARG A 37 9.28 -2.24 -1.90
N VAL A 38 8.52 -1.73 -2.85
CA VAL A 38 8.70 -1.97 -4.30
C VAL A 38 9.97 -1.36 -4.90
N SER A 39 10.82 -0.74 -4.10
CA SER A 39 12.19 -0.33 -4.46
C SER A 39 13.26 -1.30 -3.96
N HIS A 40 12.88 -2.31 -3.17
CA HIS A 40 13.78 -3.32 -2.66
C HIS A 40 13.95 -4.45 -3.66
N ALA A 41 15.20 -4.84 -3.93
CA ALA A 41 15.52 -5.84 -4.95
C ALA A 41 14.84 -7.19 -4.69
N GLY A 42 14.73 -7.64 -3.43
CA GLY A 42 14.03 -8.87 -3.08
C GLY A 42 12.52 -8.83 -3.40
N ILE A 43 11.85 -7.72 -3.12
CA ILE A 43 10.42 -7.55 -3.44
C ILE A 43 10.23 -7.46 -4.96
N CYS A 44 11.11 -6.75 -5.65
CA CYS A 44 11.09 -6.70 -7.12
C CYS A 44 11.30 -8.10 -7.73
N LYS A 45 12.26 -8.88 -7.21
CA LYS A 45 12.51 -10.25 -7.65
C LYS A 45 11.30 -11.16 -7.42
N LEU A 46 10.64 -11.00 -6.28
CA LEU A 46 9.42 -11.74 -5.97
C LEU A 46 8.29 -11.40 -6.96
N ILE A 47 8.00 -10.12 -7.17
CA ILE A 47 6.95 -9.66 -8.09
C ILE A 47 7.26 -10.02 -9.55
N ALA A 48 8.54 -10.05 -9.93
CA ALA A 48 8.97 -10.47 -11.26
C ALA A 48 8.60 -11.93 -11.58
N GLY A 49 8.52 -12.79 -10.55
CA GLY A 49 8.27 -14.21 -10.71
C GLY A 49 9.23 -14.87 -11.69
N ASN A 50 8.78 -15.95 -12.34
CA ASN A 50 9.52 -16.54 -13.45
C ASN A 50 9.44 -15.67 -14.72
N LYS A 51 8.28 -15.06 -14.95
CA LYS A 51 7.91 -14.33 -16.18
C LYS A 51 8.87 -13.20 -16.55
N TYR A 52 9.34 -12.42 -15.58
CA TYR A 52 10.23 -11.27 -15.81
C TYR A 52 11.62 -11.47 -15.20
N SER A 53 12.00 -12.72 -14.94
CA SER A 53 13.27 -13.06 -14.29
C SER A 53 14.49 -12.61 -15.10
N ASP A 54 14.42 -12.65 -16.42
CA ASP A 54 15.54 -12.23 -17.29
C ASP A 54 15.68 -10.71 -17.35
N LEU A 55 14.57 -9.95 -17.37
CA LEU A 55 14.61 -8.49 -17.24
C LEU A 55 15.21 -8.09 -15.90
N PHE A 56 14.82 -8.75 -14.81
CA PHE A 56 15.37 -8.48 -13.48
C PHE A 56 16.90 -8.63 -13.44
N LYS A 57 17.47 -9.65 -14.12
CA LYS A 57 18.93 -9.86 -14.17
C LYS A 57 19.66 -8.76 -14.94
N GLN A 58 19.00 -8.10 -15.89
CA GLN A 58 19.60 -7.04 -16.71
C GLN A 58 19.56 -5.67 -16.02
N VAL A 59 18.65 -5.47 -15.06
CA VAL A 59 18.48 -4.20 -14.36
C VAL A 59 19.41 -4.12 -13.15
N ARG A 60 20.25 -3.09 -13.11
CA ARG A 60 21.17 -2.85 -11.98
C ARG A 60 20.44 -2.46 -10.69
N ASN A 61 19.39 -1.64 -10.78
CA ASN A 61 18.63 -1.12 -9.65
C ASN A 61 17.12 -1.30 -9.89
N PRO A 62 16.58 -2.51 -9.70
CA PRO A 62 15.17 -2.78 -9.96
C PRO A 62 14.31 -2.00 -8.97
N SER A 63 13.33 -1.28 -9.51
CA SER A 63 12.32 -0.55 -8.73
C SER A 63 11.02 -0.50 -9.51
N LEU A 64 9.90 -0.65 -8.81
CA LEU A 64 8.55 -0.40 -9.33
C LEU A 64 7.90 0.83 -8.66
N SER A 65 8.68 1.59 -7.87
CA SER A 65 8.18 2.76 -7.14
C SER A 65 7.63 3.86 -8.04
N SER A 66 8.10 3.95 -9.28
CA SER A 66 7.63 4.89 -10.30
C SER A 66 6.52 4.31 -11.18
N GLY A 67 6.12 3.06 -10.96
CA GLY A 67 5.08 2.40 -11.72
C GLY A 67 3.69 3.02 -11.47
N PRO A 68 2.85 3.20 -12.50
CA PRO A 68 1.51 3.74 -12.34
C PRO A 68 0.63 2.87 -11.45
N ASN A 69 0.77 1.54 -11.46
CA ASN A 69 -0.02 0.64 -10.63
C ASN A 69 0.39 0.73 -9.16
N TYR A 70 1.67 0.90 -8.84
CA TYR A 70 2.06 1.15 -7.45
C TYR A 70 1.48 2.47 -6.92
N LYS A 71 1.46 3.52 -7.74
CA LYS A 71 0.81 4.79 -7.38
C LYS A 71 -0.69 4.60 -7.16
N LYS A 72 -1.39 3.92 -8.08
CA LYS A 72 -2.81 3.59 -7.93
C LYS A 72 -3.09 2.81 -6.65
N LEU A 73 -2.26 1.84 -6.28
CA LEU A 73 -2.39 1.10 -5.03
C LEU A 73 -2.36 2.04 -3.81
N LEU A 74 -1.44 3.01 -3.78
CA LEU A 74 -1.38 4.00 -2.71
C LEU A 74 -2.62 4.91 -2.70
N ASP A 75 -3.08 5.33 -3.87
CA ASP A 75 -4.29 6.15 -4.02
C ASP A 75 -5.56 5.40 -3.55
N GLU A 76 -5.66 4.10 -3.82
CA GLU A 76 -6.75 3.24 -3.34
C GLU A 76 -6.70 3.05 -1.81
N ILE A 77 -5.51 2.83 -1.24
CA ILE A 77 -5.32 2.78 0.22
C ILE A 77 -5.77 4.09 0.86
N GLN A 78 -5.38 5.22 0.27
CA GLN A 78 -5.75 6.55 0.72
C GLN A 78 -7.27 6.75 0.69
N THR A 79 -7.90 6.35 -0.41
CA THR A 79 -9.34 6.46 -0.62
C THR A 79 -10.10 5.58 0.36
N GLY A 80 -9.68 4.33 0.54
CA GLY A 80 -10.23 3.39 1.52
C GLY A 80 -10.14 3.91 2.95
N TYR A 81 -8.97 4.44 3.34
CA TYR A 81 -8.76 5.06 4.64
C TYR A 81 -9.74 6.22 4.89
N HIS A 82 -9.89 7.13 3.93
CA HIS A 82 -10.82 8.25 4.05
C HIS A 82 -12.28 7.82 4.10
N ARG A 83 -12.67 6.82 3.29
CA ARG A 83 -14.03 6.28 3.27
C ARG A 83 -14.40 5.73 4.66
N GLN A 84 -13.51 4.93 5.24
CA GLN A 84 -13.75 4.31 6.53
C GLN A 84 -13.73 5.32 7.69
N ALA A 85 -12.80 6.28 7.66
CA ALA A 85 -12.78 7.39 8.59
C ALA A 85 -14.10 8.20 8.57
N LYS A 86 -14.64 8.49 7.37
CA LYS A 86 -15.93 9.18 7.24
C LYS A 86 -17.09 8.37 7.80
N GLN A 87 -17.12 7.06 7.56
CA GLN A 87 -18.17 6.18 8.09
C GLN A 87 -18.17 6.16 9.62
N LEU A 88 -17.00 6.07 10.26
CA LEU A 88 -16.88 6.08 11.72
C LEU A 88 -17.35 7.41 12.34
N LEU A 89 -17.04 8.54 11.70
CA LEU A 89 -17.53 9.85 12.15
C LEU A 89 -19.05 9.95 12.04
N ALA A 90 -19.63 9.43 10.96
CA ALA A 90 -21.08 9.44 10.76
C ALA A 90 -21.78 8.59 11.83
N SER A 91 -21.27 7.39 12.13
CA SER A 91 -21.84 6.51 13.17
C SER A 91 -21.71 7.07 14.59
N ALA A 92 -20.60 7.75 14.90
CA ALA A 92 -20.41 8.41 16.20
C ALA A 92 -21.35 9.62 16.38
N SER A 93 -21.69 10.29 15.28
CA SER A 93 -22.60 11.45 15.31
C SER A 93 -24.07 11.05 15.44
N SER A 94 -24.45 9.84 15.01
CA SER A 94 -25.81 9.28 15.16
C SER A 94 -26.12 8.72 16.55
N GLY A 95 -25.15 8.73 17.49
CA GLY A 95 -25.31 8.22 18.86
C GLY A 95 -25.67 9.27 19.92
N SER A 96 -25.75 10.55 19.56
CA SER A 96 -26.17 11.62 20.47
C SER A 96 -27.59 12.06 20.12
N ALA A 97 -28.58 11.39 20.70
CA ALA A 97 -29.95 11.89 20.71
C ALA A 97 -30.00 13.17 21.57
N GLY A 98 -30.21 14.33 20.94
CA GLY A 98 -30.58 15.57 21.61
C GLY A 98 -30.04 16.85 20.95
N GLY A 99 -30.85 17.43 20.04
CA GLY A 99 -30.79 18.83 19.56
C GLY A 99 -29.57 19.16 18.67
N GLU A 100 -29.66 19.88 17.55
CA GLU A 100 -30.66 20.82 17.04
C GLU A 100 -30.56 20.82 15.51
N ASP A 101 -31.70 21.07 14.87
CA ASP A 101 -31.88 21.31 13.44
C ASP A 101 -30.86 22.30 12.88
N PHE A 102 -30.23 21.99 11.74
CA PHE A 102 -29.66 23.04 10.88
C PHE A 102 -29.48 22.54 9.44
N PHE A 103 -30.60 22.35 8.73
CA PHE A 103 -30.65 22.53 7.29
C PHE A 103 -32.05 23.01 6.90
N GLU A 104 -32.32 24.30 7.14
CA GLU A 104 -33.32 25.04 6.40
C GLU A 104 -32.71 26.40 5.97
N ASP A 105 -32.50 26.48 4.67
CA ASP A 105 -32.56 27.63 3.76
C ASP A 105 -31.83 28.97 4.02
N GLY A 106 -31.15 29.45 2.96
CA GLY A 106 -30.88 30.86 2.69
C GLY A 106 -29.77 31.57 3.47
N GLY A 107 -28.68 31.92 2.78
CA GLY A 107 -27.86 33.09 3.13
C GLY A 107 -26.36 32.88 3.19
N GLU A 108 -25.64 33.75 2.50
CA GLU A 108 -24.19 33.87 2.44
C GLU A 108 -23.52 33.95 3.82
N GLN A 109 -22.60 33.03 4.11
CA GLN A 109 -21.29 33.36 4.70
C GLN A 109 -20.34 32.17 4.64
N ALA A 110 -19.25 32.36 3.89
CA ALA A 110 -18.15 31.44 3.76
C ALA A 110 -17.32 31.39 5.05
N ASP A 111 -17.80 30.68 6.05
CA ASP A 111 -16.97 30.33 7.19
C ASP A 111 -16.22 29.01 6.91
N LYS A 112 -14.90 29.11 6.92
CA LYS A 112 -13.99 27.99 6.67
C LYS A 112 -14.19 26.96 7.77
N VAL A 113 -15.05 25.97 7.52
CA VAL A 113 -15.12 24.72 8.27
C VAL A 113 -13.75 24.06 8.17
N ARG A 114 -12.89 24.36 9.15
CA ARG A 114 -11.64 23.63 9.32
C ARG A 114 -12.05 22.18 9.58
N PRO A 115 -11.64 21.21 8.76
CA PRO A 115 -12.00 19.82 9.01
C PRO A 115 -11.49 19.47 10.40
N LYS A 116 -12.40 19.10 11.31
CA LYS A 116 -12.07 18.54 12.63
C LYS A 116 -10.99 17.50 12.38
N LYS A 117 -9.82 17.69 13.02
CA LYS A 117 -8.67 16.80 12.91
C LYS A 117 -9.20 15.37 13.02
N VAL A 118 -8.99 14.58 11.97
CA VAL A 118 -9.31 13.15 11.94
C VAL A 118 -8.42 12.46 12.96
N LEU A 119 -8.85 12.49 14.22
CA LEU A 119 -8.36 11.70 15.33
C LEU A 119 -9.29 10.49 15.44
N ILE A 120 -9.23 9.64 14.43
CA ILE A 120 -9.89 8.33 14.42
C ILE A 120 -8.76 7.35 14.25
N LYS A 121 -7.93 7.21 15.28
CA LYS A 121 -6.84 6.24 15.26
C LYS A 121 -7.23 4.98 16.01
N ASP A 122 -7.96 5.13 17.11
CA ASP A 122 -8.26 4.03 18.02
C ASP A 122 -9.47 3.19 17.55
N ASP A 123 -10.42 3.78 16.82
CA ASP A 123 -11.61 3.07 16.32
C ASP A 123 -11.48 2.59 14.86
N MET A 124 -10.34 2.85 14.19
CA MET A 124 -10.14 2.36 12.83
C MET A 124 -9.90 0.84 12.87
N PRO A 125 -10.61 0.05 12.05
CA PRO A 125 -10.36 -1.37 11.99
C PRO A 125 -8.95 -1.65 11.48
N PRO A 126 -8.36 -2.79 11.86
CA PRO A 126 -6.97 -3.13 11.53
C PRO A 126 -6.75 -3.43 10.04
N ILE A 127 -7.82 -3.66 9.27
CA ILE A 127 -7.79 -4.02 7.85
C ILE A 127 -8.68 -3.06 7.05
N LEU A 128 -8.17 -2.66 5.88
CA LEU A 128 -8.93 -2.06 4.79
C LEU A 128 -9.13 -3.10 3.69
N GLU A 129 -10.36 -3.23 3.21
CA GLU A 129 -10.69 -4.00 2.01
C GLU A 129 -10.74 -3.07 0.80
N LEU A 130 -9.91 -3.36 -0.20
CA LEU A 130 -9.75 -2.55 -1.40
C LEU A 130 -10.04 -3.38 -2.64
N MET A 131 -10.35 -2.73 -3.76
CA MET A 131 -10.55 -3.36 -5.06
C MET A 131 -9.46 -2.88 -6.03
N LEU A 132 -8.58 -3.79 -6.46
CA LEU A 132 -7.58 -3.51 -7.50
C LEU A 132 -8.01 -4.17 -8.81
N ASP A 133 -8.28 -3.38 -9.86
CA ASP A 133 -8.75 -3.89 -11.17
C ASP A 133 -9.92 -4.89 -11.04
N GLY A 134 -10.83 -4.67 -10.08
CA GLY A 134 -11.97 -5.57 -9.81
C GLY A 134 -11.66 -6.79 -8.93
N THR A 135 -10.42 -6.94 -8.46
CA THR A 135 -10.03 -8.00 -7.51
C THR A 135 -9.95 -7.47 -6.08
N PRO A 136 -10.59 -8.14 -5.10
CA PRO A 136 -10.50 -7.71 -3.71
C PRO A 136 -9.13 -8.04 -3.13
N ILE A 137 -8.59 -7.11 -2.34
CA ILE A 137 -7.40 -7.32 -1.52
C ILE A 137 -7.60 -6.76 -0.11
N LYS A 138 -6.93 -7.38 0.86
CA LYS A 138 -6.88 -6.91 2.25
C LYS A 138 -5.53 -6.28 2.55
N VAL A 139 -5.55 -5.04 3.03
CA VAL A 139 -4.35 -4.30 3.43
C VAL A 139 -4.47 -3.83 4.88
N ALA A 140 -3.35 -3.65 5.55
CA ALA A 140 -3.34 -3.05 6.88
C ALA A 140 -3.71 -1.57 6.79
N THR A 141 -4.51 -1.13 7.74
CA THR A 141 -4.82 0.29 7.90
C THR A 141 -3.54 1.06 8.26
N PRO A 142 -3.16 2.11 7.49
CA PRO A 142 -1.98 2.90 7.79
C PRO A 142 -2.09 3.56 9.17
N PRO A 143 -0.98 3.66 9.93
CA PRO A 143 -0.98 4.31 11.24
C PRO A 143 -1.16 5.84 11.16
N SER A 144 -0.92 6.41 9.98
CA SER A 144 -1.10 7.83 9.68
C SER A 144 -1.28 8.04 8.18
N PHE A 145 -2.10 9.03 7.83
CA PHE A 145 -2.26 9.52 6.46
C PHE A 145 -0.93 9.96 5.81
N ARG A 146 0.04 10.44 6.59
CA ARG A 146 1.31 10.97 6.04
C ARG A 146 2.33 9.88 5.70
N ASN A 147 2.22 8.69 6.30
CA ASN A 147 3.18 7.60 6.14
C ASN A 147 2.47 6.36 5.60
N MET A 148 1.85 6.49 4.42
CA MET A 148 1.20 5.37 3.75
C MET A 148 2.25 4.42 3.18
N VAL A 149 2.29 3.22 3.75
CA VAL A 149 3.09 2.11 3.25
C VAL A 149 2.13 1.00 2.86
N ALA A 150 2.12 0.61 1.60
CA ALA A 150 1.32 -0.52 1.13
C ALA A 150 1.71 -1.79 1.89
N SER A 151 0.78 -2.32 2.66
CA SER A 151 1.00 -3.44 3.57
C SER A 151 -0.09 -4.46 3.35
N VAL A 152 0.19 -5.53 2.62
CA VAL A 152 -0.81 -6.51 2.18
C VAL A 152 -0.84 -7.69 3.14
N LEU A 153 -2.04 -8.21 3.46
CA LEU A 153 -2.19 -9.39 4.30
C LEU A 153 -1.49 -10.60 3.64
N VAL A 154 -0.70 -11.34 4.42
CA VAL A 154 0.05 -12.53 3.98
C VAL A 154 -0.91 -13.72 3.85
N GLU A 155 -1.79 -13.62 2.87
CA GLU A 155 -2.64 -14.70 2.37
C GLU A 155 -2.37 -14.87 0.88
N GLU A 156 -2.42 -16.10 0.40
CA GLU A 156 -2.09 -16.46 -0.98
C GLU A 156 -2.86 -15.59 -2.00
N THR A 157 -4.18 -15.49 -1.83
CA THR A 157 -5.05 -14.73 -2.75
C THR A 157 -4.72 -13.23 -2.76
N ASN A 158 -4.50 -12.62 -1.60
CA ASN A 158 -4.22 -11.19 -1.49
C ASN A 158 -2.86 -10.84 -2.11
N LEU A 159 -1.83 -11.64 -1.80
CA LEU A 159 -0.49 -11.45 -2.34
C LEU A 159 -0.47 -11.69 -3.85
N LYS A 160 -1.13 -12.76 -4.31
CA LYS A 160 -1.24 -13.08 -5.74
C LYS A 160 -1.90 -11.93 -6.50
N ASN A 161 -3.09 -11.49 -6.09
CA ASN A 161 -3.80 -10.39 -6.76
C ASN A 161 -2.97 -9.09 -6.79
N CYS A 162 -2.28 -8.78 -5.70
CA CYS A 162 -1.44 -7.60 -5.62
C CYS A 162 -0.19 -7.70 -6.52
N PHE A 163 0.48 -8.86 -6.56
CA PHE A 163 1.64 -9.10 -7.42
C PHE A 163 1.24 -9.17 -8.90
N ASP A 164 0.09 -9.79 -9.22
CA ASP A 164 -0.51 -9.80 -10.56
C ASP A 164 -0.70 -8.36 -11.06
N PHE A 165 -1.23 -7.48 -10.21
CA PHE A 165 -1.43 -6.07 -10.52
C PHE A 165 -0.10 -5.29 -10.71
N LEU A 166 0.86 -5.45 -9.79
CA LEU A 166 2.13 -4.72 -9.83
C LEU A 166 3.07 -5.21 -10.94
N SER A 167 3.05 -6.50 -11.27
CA SER A 167 3.92 -7.08 -12.29
C SER A 167 3.66 -6.52 -13.69
N LYS A 168 2.45 -6.01 -13.96
CA LYS A 168 2.10 -5.33 -15.22
C LYS A 168 2.99 -4.11 -15.52
N ASP A 169 3.53 -3.46 -14.50
CA ASP A 169 4.40 -2.29 -14.65
C ASP A 169 5.85 -2.64 -14.97
N ILE A 170 6.26 -3.91 -14.80
CA ILE A 170 7.65 -4.33 -14.95
C ILE A 170 8.23 -3.97 -16.33
N PRO A 171 7.58 -4.31 -17.46
CA PRO A 171 8.13 -3.98 -18.78
C PRO A 171 8.38 -2.48 -18.96
N ASN A 172 7.50 -1.63 -18.42
CA ASN A 172 7.63 -0.18 -18.54
C ASN A 172 8.67 0.41 -17.57
N CYS A 173 8.82 -0.17 -16.38
CA CYS A 173 9.79 0.31 -15.40
C CYS A 173 11.22 -0.17 -15.70
N TRP A 174 11.35 -1.34 -16.33
CA TRP A 174 12.62 -2.06 -16.49
C TRP A 174 13.05 -2.28 -17.94
N GLY A 175 12.15 -2.12 -18.91
CA GLY A 175 12.38 -2.40 -20.33
C GLY A 175 13.48 -1.55 -20.97
N ASP A 176 13.70 -0.34 -20.45
CA ASP A 176 14.77 0.56 -20.90
C ASP A 176 16.07 0.35 -20.09
N ALA A 177 16.45 -0.89 -19.81
CA ALA A 177 17.66 -1.21 -19.04
C ALA A 177 18.96 -0.62 -19.66
N GLY A 178 18.94 -0.20 -20.93
CA GLY A 178 20.01 0.56 -21.59
C GLY A 178 19.99 2.08 -21.38
N GLU A 179 18.86 2.65 -20.98
CA GLU A 179 18.64 4.10 -20.78
C GLU A 179 18.19 4.46 -19.36
N GLN A 180 18.49 3.62 -18.35
CA GLN A 180 18.34 4.04 -16.96
C GLN A 180 19.29 5.22 -16.69
N GLN A 181 18.72 6.41 -16.88
CA GLN A 181 19.30 7.71 -16.67
C GLN A 181 20.14 7.66 -15.40
N LYS A 182 21.47 7.78 -15.57
CA LYS A 182 22.38 8.14 -14.49
C LYS A 182 21.65 9.19 -13.65
N ARG A 183 21.40 8.93 -12.36
CA ARG A 183 20.96 9.96 -11.42
C ARG A 183 21.95 11.12 -11.55
N LYS A 184 21.62 12.12 -12.37
CA LYS A 184 22.42 13.34 -12.51
C LYS A 184 22.14 14.11 -11.23
N TYR A 185 22.94 13.86 -10.20
CA TYR A 185 23.03 14.77 -9.08
C TYR A 185 23.46 16.12 -9.66
N ARG A 186 22.52 17.05 -9.75
CA ARG A 186 22.81 18.43 -10.12
C ARG A 186 23.61 18.98 -8.94
N LYS A 187 24.95 19.05 -9.07
CA LYS A 187 25.78 19.79 -8.12
C LYS A 187 25.21 21.20 -8.10
N LYS A 188 24.75 21.64 -6.93
CA LYS A 188 24.51 23.06 -6.69
C LYS A 188 25.88 23.73 -6.77
N SER A 189 26.11 24.47 -7.87
CA SER A 189 27.14 25.50 -7.93
C SER A 189 26.60 26.76 -7.28
#